data_AF-E3LMI1-F1
#
_entry.id   AF-E3LMI1-F1
#
_cell.length_a   1.000
_cell.length_b   1.000
_cell.length_c   1.000
_cell.angle_alpha   90.00
_cell.angle_beta   90.00
_cell.angle_gamma   90.00
#
_symmetry.space_group_name_H-M   'P 1'
#
loop_
_entity.id
_entity.type
_entity.pdbx_description
1 polymer ?
#
loop_
_entity_poly.entity_id
_entity_poly.type
_entity_poly.pdbx_seq_one_letter_code
_entity_poly.pdbx_strand_id
1 'polypeptide(L)'
;MLASALIFSPFFLLFVESCLKINYSTPPKCECKSLALDASNMQQNIGTSSFYPNISLHSVHSPIVSIDDCVLTAHCMENYDLVGFDPEKATMFGKYNAEGFCDPYTQKWIIDNGDGVGLTTYPQFFGICVDYSKQATTPVPRISPIIAHIN
;
A
#
# COMPACT_ATOMS: atom_id res chain seq x y z
N MET A 1 -69.06 -10.81 -43.60
CA MET A 1 -67.99 -9.79 -43.52
C MET A 1 -67.45 -9.82 -42.10
N LEU A 2 -66.35 -10.55 -41.90
CA LEU A 2 -65.67 -10.69 -40.61
C LEU A 2 -64.55 -9.67 -40.56
N ALA A 3 -64.50 -8.85 -39.52
CA ALA A 3 -63.37 -7.98 -39.22
C ALA A 3 -62.94 -8.23 -37.77
N SER A 4 -62.05 -9.19 -37.58
CA SER A 4 -61.37 -9.44 -36.31
C SER A 4 -60.17 -8.51 -36.22
N ALA A 5 -60.25 -7.50 -35.35
CA ALA A 5 -59.13 -6.63 -35.06
C ALA A 5 -58.10 -7.37 -34.18
N LEU A 6 -56.92 -7.65 -34.73
CA LEU A 6 -55.79 -8.19 -33.99
C LEU A 6 -55.12 -7.05 -33.21
N ILE A 7 -55.33 -7.04 -31.89
CA ILE A 7 -54.63 -6.14 -30.97
C ILE A 7 -53.23 -6.72 -30.77
N PHE A 8 -52.25 -6.22 -31.51
CA PHE A 8 -50.83 -6.44 -31.22
C PHE A 8 -50.46 -5.64 -29.97
N SER A 9 -50.61 -6.26 -28.80
CA SER A 9 -49.99 -5.75 -27.57
C SER A 9 -48.49 -5.98 -27.66
N PRO A 10 -47.65 -4.94 -27.66
CA PRO A 10 -46.22 -5.12 -27.50
C PRO A 10 -46.02 -5.46 -26.03
N PHE A 11 -46.08 -6.76 -25.72
CA PHE A 11 -45.45 -7.29 -24.52
C PHE A 11 -43.98 -6.90 -24.63
N PHE A 12 -43.66 -5.75 -24.03
CA PHE A 12 -42.33 -5.32 -23.71
C PHE A 12 -41.63 -6.53 -23.11
N LEU A 13 -40.72 -7.11 -23.90
CA LEU A 13 -39.76 -8.09 -23.44
C LEU A 13 -38.95 -7.38 -22.36
N LEU A 14 -39.41 -7.48 -21.11
CA LEU A 14 -38.62 -7.18 -19.94
C LEU A 14 -37.52 -8.23 -19.94
N PHE A 15 -36.40 -7.90 -20.57
CA PHE A 15 -35.15 -8.61 -20.40
C PHE A 15 -34.83 -8.53 -18.90
N VAL A 16 -35.24 -9.57 -18.17
CA VAL A 16 -34.71 -9.84 -16.84
C VAL A 16 -33.25 -10.15 -17.04
N GLU A 17 -32.40 -9.12 -16.91
CA GLU A 17 -30.96 -9.25 -16.74
C GLU A 17 -30.72 -9.96 -15.39
N SER A 18 -31.00 -11.26 -15.37
CA SER A 18 -30.59 -12.15 -14.30
C SER A 18 -29.09 -12.35 -14.46
N CYS A 19 -28.30 -11.42 -13.93
CA CYS A 19 -26.88 -11.64 -13.75
C CYS A 19 -26.70 -12.90 -12.90
N LEU A 20 -26.18 -13.96 -13.51
CA LEU A 20 -25.83 -15.20 -12.84
C LEU A 20 -24.81 -14.88 -11.74
N LYS A 21 -25.25 -14.94 -10.48
CA LYS A 21 -24.36 -14.85 -9.32
C LYS A 21 -23.55 -16.14 -9.26
N ILE A 22 -22.30 -16.09 -9.76
CA ILE A 22 -21.38 -17.22 -9.68
C ILE A 22 -20.93 -17.34 -8.21
N ASN A 23 -21.42 -18.36 -7.51
CA ASN A 23 -20.85 -18.77 -6.24
C ASN A 23 -19.55 -19.51 -6.56
N TYR A 24 -18.41 -18.84 -6.43
CA TYR A 24 -17.12 -19.48 -6.59
C TYR A 24 -16.96 -20.57 -5.52
N SER A 25 -16.70 -21.81 -5.95
CA SER A 25 -16.43 -22.94 -5.06
C SER A 25 -15.08 -22.82 -4.33
N THR A 26 -14.21 -21.90 -4.78
CA THR A 26 -12.90 -21.58 -4.23
C THR A 26 -12.69 -20.06 -4.33
N PRO A 27 -12.11 -19.40 -3.31
CA PRO A 27 -11.82 -17.97 -3.38
C PRO A 27 -10.94 -17.63 -4.60
N PRO A 28 -11.07 -16.44 -5.20
CA PRO A 28 -10.12 -15.98 -6.21
C PRO A 28 -8.68 -16.03 -5.70
N LYS A 29 -7.71 -16.09 -6.63
CA LYS A 29 -6.29 -15.97 -6.28
C LYS A 29 -6.03 -14.61 -5.62
N CYS A 30 -5.12 -14.61 -4.65
CA CYS A 30 -4.67 -13.39 -3.98
C CYS A 30 -3.63 -12.66 -4.83
N GLU A 31 -3.99 -11.48 -5.29
CA GLU A 31 -3.22 -10.55 -6.12
C GLU A 31 -3.16 -9.16 -5.44
N CYS A 32 -3.30 -9.12 -4.11
CA CYS A 32 -3.18 -7.88 -3.35
C CYS A 32 -1.84 -7.20 -3.62
N LYS A 33 -1.90 -5.90 -3.88
CA LYS A 33 -0.74 -5.14 -4.35
C LYS A 33 0.26 -4.93 -3.22
N SER A 34 1.48 -5.42 -3.42
CA SER A 34 2.61 -5.23 -2.50
C SER A 34 3.87 -4.82 -3.24
N LEU A 35 4.72 -4.04 -2.58
CA LEU A 35 6.03 -3.68 -3.10
C LEU A 35 7.04 -3.54 -1.95
N ALA A 36 8.19 -4.20 -2.09
CA ALA A 36 9.34 -3.94 -1.23
C ALA A 36 10.08 -2.71 -1.79
N LEU A 37 10.03 -1.61 -1.06
CA LEU A 37 10.66 -0.36 -1.45
C LEU A 37 12.15 -0.35 -1.09
N ASP A 38 12.93 0.42 -1.81
CA ASP A 38 14.33 0.73 -1.51
C ASP A 38 14.70 2.13 -2.02
N ALA A 39 15.97 2.50 -1.88
CA ALA A 39 16.48 3.78 -2.34
C ALA A 39 16.30 4.01 -3.86
N SER A 40 16.20 2.95 -4.66
CA SER A 40 16.08 3.04 -6.12
C SER A 40 14.65 3.33 -6.58
N ASN A 41 13.64 2.90 -5.82
CA ASN A 41 12.24 2.95 -6.23
C ASN A 41 11.33 3.81 -5.33
N MET A 42 11.78 4.18 -4.13
CA MET A 42 10.93 4.90 -3.16
C MET A 42 10.45 6.26 -3.68
N GLN A 43 11.32 7.02 -4.37
CA GLN A 43 10.94 8.34 -4.87
C GLN A 43 9.79 8.27 -5.88
N GLN A 44 9.80 7.27 -6.75
CA GLN A 44 8.75 7.09 -7.76
C GLN A 44 7.43 6.62 -7.14
N ASN A 45 7.50 5.80 -6.09
CA ASN A 45 6.32 5.13 -5.52
C ASN A 45 5.67 5.89 -4.37
N ILE A 46 6.47 6.60 -3.56
CA ILE A 46 6.02 7.29 -2.36
C ILE A 46 6.54 8.72 -2.24
N GLY A 47 7.19 9.28 -3.28
CA GLY A 47 7.75 10.65 -3.23
C GLY A 47 6.72 11.76 -3.03
N THR A 48 5.44 11.50 -3.33
CA THR A 48 4.31 12.42 -3.06
C THR A 48 3.70 12.26 -1.68
N SER A 49 4.10 11.23 -0.92
CA SER A 49 3.62 11.04 0.46
C SER A 49 4.11 12.18 1.34
N SER A 50 3.25 12.70 2.21
CA SER A 50 3.62 13.68 3.23
C SER A 50 4.66 13.14 4.23
N PHE A 51 4.79 11.81 4.32
CA PHE A 51 5.77 11.14 5.18
C PHE A 51 7.15 10.99 4.51
N TYR A 52 7.24 11.13 3.18
CA TYR A 52 8.50 10.93 2.45
C TYR A 52 9.69 11.76 2.98
N PRO A 53 9.53 13.04 3.36
CA PRO A 53 10.63 13.83 3.95
C PRO A 53 11.21 13.25 5.24
N ASN A 54 10.44 12.43 5.98
CA ASN A 54 10.89 11.82 7.24
C ASN A 54 11.87 10.66 7.02
N ILE A 55 12.00 10.17 5.78
CA ILE A 55 12.82 8.99 5.46
C ILE A 55 13.79 9.22 4.30
N SER A 56 13.60 10.28 3.51
CA SER A 56 14.38 10.54 2.28
C SER A 56 15.86 10.79 2.50
N LEU A 57 16.26 11.15 3.73
CA LEU A 57 17.65 11.39 4.12
C LEU A 57 18.23 10.28 5.00
N HIS A 58 17.44 9.25 5.29
CA HIS A 58 17.85 8.09 6.07
C HIS A 58 18.42 7.00 5.17
N SER A 59 19.25 6.13 5.74
CA SER A 59 19.60 4.88 5.07
C SER A 59 18.35 3.98 5.04
N VAL A 60 18.03 3.46 3.86
CA VAL A 60 16.88 2.60 3.65
C VAL A 60 17.25 1.32 2.90
N HIS A 61 16.51 0.26 3.16
CA HIS A 61 16.61 -1.02 2.45
C HIS A 61 15.23 -1.65 2.28
N SER A 62 15.15 -2.63 1.37
CA SER A 62 13.96 -3.46 1.23
C SER A 62 13.69 -4.29 2.47
N PRO A 63 12.43 -4.40 2.90
CA PRO A 63 12.03 -5.40 3.88
C PRO A 63 12.15 -6.79 3.29
N ILE A 64 12.31 -7.77 4.17
CA ILE A 64 12.14 -9.17 3.85
C ILE A 64 10.63 -9.42 3.83
N VAL A 65 10.08 -9.71 2.65
CA VAL A 65 8.65 -9.94 2.43
C VAL A 65 8.42 -11.39 2.06
N SER A 66 7.50 -12.04 2.76
CA SER A 66 6.98 -13.36 2.39
C SER A 66 5.47 -13.27 2.21
N ILE A 67 4.98 -13.77 1.08
CA ILE A 67 3.56 -13.92 0.80
C ILE A 67 3.30 -15.39 0.48
N ASP A 68 2.60 -16.07 1.37
CA ASP A 68 2.25 -17.48 1.23
C ASP A 68 0.78 -17.69 1.61
N ASP A 69 0.03 -18.45 0.81
CA ASP A 69 -1.40 -18.70 1.00
C ASP A 69 -2.22 -17.45 1.43
N CYS A 70 -2.02 -16.33 0.72
CA CYS A 70 -2.67 -15.03 0.99
C CYS A 70 -2.26 -14.34 2.30
N VAL A 71 -1.26 -14.84 3.01
CA VAL A 71 -0.71 -14.24 4.22
C VAL A 71 0.54 -13.46 3.89
N LEU A 72 0.57 -12.18 4.24
CA LEU A 72 1.73 -11.32 4.15
C LEU A 72 2.45 -11.31 5.49
N THR A 73 3.78 -11.47 5.44
CA THR A 73 4.68 -11.06 6.52
C THR A 73 5.76 -10.16 5.93
N ALA A 74 6.01 -9.03 6.58
CA ALA A 74 7.10 -8.13 6.21
C ALA A 74 7.86 -7.71 7.47
N HIS A 75 9.19 -7.77 7.43
CA HIS A 75 10.03 -7.37 8.55
C HIS A 75 11.37 -6.82 8.05
N CYS A 76 12.08 -6.17 8.96
CA CYS A 76 13.40 -5.60 8.73
C CYS A 76 14.49 -6.38 9.46
N MET A 77 15.72 -6.29 8.96
CA MET A 77 16.89 -6.72 9.72
C MET A 77 17.07 -5.86 10.98
N GLU A 78 17.86 -6.37 11.94
CA GLU A 78 18.14 -5.65 13.18
C GLU A 78 18.63 -4.21 12.91
N ASN A 79 18.22 -3.28 13.78
CA ASN A 79 18.49 -1.83 13.74
C ASN A 79 17.65 -1.01 12.76
N TYR A 80 16.90 -1.61 11.84
CA TYR A 80 15.97 -0.88 10.98
C TYR A 80 14.54 -0.92 11.53
N ASP A 81 13.77 0.13 11.26
CA ASP A 81 12.33 0.19 11.54
C ASP A 81 11.54 -0.01 10.26
N LEU A 82 10.48 -0.80 10.34
CA LEU A 82 9.55 -1.03 9.24
C LEU A 82 8.53 0.10 9.17
N VAL A 83 8.38 0.66 7.97
CA VAL A 83 7.33 1.61 7.62
C VAL A 83 6.54 1.06 6.44
N GLY A 84 5.22 0.97 6.60
CA GLY A 84 4.30 0.56 5.54
C GLY A 84 3.54 1.75 4.97
N PHE A 85 3.28 1.74 3.67
CA PHE A 85 2.59 2.80 2.95
C PHE A 85 1.40 2.26 2.17
N ASP A 86 0.29 2.98 2.25
CA ASP A 86 -0.78 2.95 1.27
C ASP A 86 -0.87 4.34 0.58
N PRO A 87 -1.82 4.58 -0.35
CA PRO A 87 -1.92 5.88 -1.02
C PRO A 87 -2.30 7.05 -0.09
N GLU A 88 -2.85 6.77 1.09
CA GLU A 88 -3.41 7.76 2.01
C GLU A 88 -2.46 8.07 3.18
N LYS A 89 -1.72 7.07 3.68
CA LYS A 89 -0.93 7.18 4.91
C LYS A 89 0.31 6.28 4.93
N ALA A 90 1.21 6.67 5.84
CA ALA A 90 2.29 5.82 6.32
C ALA A 90 1.93 5.25 7.69
N THR A 91 2.33 4.02 7.96
CA THR A 91 2.17 3.31 9.24
C THR A 91 3.54 2.90 9.76
N MET A 92 3.87 3.29 10.98
CA MET A 92 5.12 2.95 11.65
C MET A 92 4.95 1.64 12.42
N PHE A 93 5.47 0.54 11.88
CA PHE A 93 5.50 -0.75 12.58
C PHE A 93 6.74 -0.84 13.51
N GLY A 94 7.78 -0.04 13.25
CA GLY A 94 8.97 -0.01 14.10
C GLY A 94 9.75 -1.32 14.00
N LYS A 95 10.11 -1.91 15.14
CA LYS A 95 10.79 -3.21 15.20
C LYS A 95 9.86 -4.41 15.00
N TYR A 96 8.55 -4.19 14.90
CA TYR A 96 7.57 -5.25 14.73
C TYR A 96 7.34 -5.59 13.26
N ASN A 97 6.88 -6.81 13.03
CA ASN A 97 6.49 -7.27 11.70
C ASN A 97 5.17 -6.62 11.29
N ALA A 98 4.99 -6.38 9.99
CA ALA A 98 3.65 -6.23 9.43
C ALA A 98 3.13 -7.62 9.06
N GLU A 99 2.02 -8.02 9.65
CA GLU A 99 1.37 -9.30 9.42
C GLU A 99 -0.07 -9.07 9.00
N GLY A 100 -0.52 -9.76 7.96
CA GLY A 100 -1.87 -9.58 7.47
C GLY A 100 -2.30 -10.56 6.41
N PHE A 101 -3.55 -10.41 6.00
CA PHE A 101 -4.23 -11.31 5.07
C PHE A 101 -4.69 -10.52 3.85
N CYS A 102 -4.54 -11.10 2.66
CA CYS A 102 -5.15 -10.59 1.45
C CYS A 102 -6.60 -11.04 1.40
N ASP A 103 -7.53 -10.09 1.31
CA ASP A 103 -8.92 -10.40 0.97
C ASP A 103 -9.00 -10.73 -0.53
N PRO A 104 -9.30 -11.98 -0.93
CA PRO A 104 -9.32 -12.39 -2.33
C PRO A 104 -10.47 -11.78 -3.14
N TYR A 105 -11.47 -11.18 -2.48
CA TYR A 105 -12.60 -10.55 -3.17
C TYR A 105 -12.36 -9.06 -3.40
N THR A 106 -11.81 -8.36 -2.41
CA THR A 106 -11.53 -6.92 -2.53
C THR A 106 -10.13 -6.62 -3.01
N GLN A 107 -9.23 -7.61 -3.00
CA GLN A 107 -7.81 -7.48 -3.36
C GLN A 107 -7.09 -6.41 -2.54
N LYS A 108 -7.46 -6.33 -1.25
CA LYS A 108 -6.87 -5.42 -0.26
C LYS A 108 -6.23 -6.21 0.87
N TRP A 109 -5.18 -5.63 1.44
CA TRP A 109 -4.55 -6.18 2.64
C TRP A 109 -5.34 -5.81 3.88
N ILE A 110 -5.40 -6.72 4.83
CA ILE A 110 -5.96 -6.53 6.16
C ILE A 110 -4.81 -6.81 7.14
N ILE A 111 -4.21 -5.76 7.68
CA ILE A 111 -2.94 -5.80 8.44
C ILE A 111 -3.18 -5.25 9.85
N ASP A 112 -2.61 -5.90 10.85
CA ASP A 112 -2.49 -5.32 12.20
C ASP A 112 -1.47 -4.20 12.18
N ASN A 113 -1.92 -2.96 12.40
CA ASN A 113 -1.07 -1.77 12.38
C ASN A 113 -0.42 -1.46 13.75
N GLY A 114 -0.65 -2.31 14.77
CA GLY A 114 -0.09 -2.17 16.10
C GLY A 114 -0.75 -1.10 16.98
N ASP A 115 -1.90 -0.56 16.59
CA ASP A 115 -2.62 0.47 17.38
C ASP A 115 -3.49 -0.12 18.51
N GLY A 116 -3.65 -1.44 18.54
CA GLY A 116 -4.46 -2.16 19.54
C GLY A 116 -5.98 -2.05 19.33
N VAL A 117 -6.45 -1.41 18.26
CA VAL A 117 -7.86 -1.28 17.87
C VAL A 117 -8.30 -2.46 16.99
N GLY A 118 -7.36 -3.05 16.25
CA GLY A 118 -7.57 -4.27 15.46
C GLY A 118 -6.97 -4.18 14.06
N LEU A 119 -7.51 -4.97 13.13
CA LEU A 119 -6.98 -5.03 11.77
C LEU A 119 -7.45 -3.83 10.93
N THR A 120 -6.50 -3.24 10.20
CA THR A 120 -6.73 -2.11 9.31
C THR A 120 -6.68 -2.56 7.85
N THR A 121 -7.57 -2.02 7.01
CA THR A 121 -7.55 -2.30 5.56
C THR A 121 -6.60 -1.35 4.83
N TYR A 122 -5.74 -1.92 3.99
CA TYR A 122 -4.76 -1.23 3.15
C TYR A 122 -5.04 -1.56 1.68
N PRO A 123 -5.37 -0.57 0.82
CA PRO A 123 -5.54 -0.81 -0.62
C PRO A 123 -4.30 -1.38 -1.32
N GLN A 124 -3.12 -1.11 -0.77
CA GLN A 124 -1.84 -1.71 -1.14
C GLN A 124 -0.94 -1.68 0.10
N PHE A 125 0.10 -2.51 0.13
CA PHE A 125 1.12 -2.46 1.17
C PHE A 125 2.51 -2.30 0.56
N PHE A 126 3.06 -1.10 0.63
CA PHE A 126 4.44 -0.82 0.22
C PHE A 126 5.30 -0.70 1.46
N GLY A 127 6.24 -1.61 1.68
CA GLY A 127 7.08 -1.64 2.88
C GLY A 127 8.49 -1.13 2.62
N ILE A 128 9.07 -0.40 3.57
CA ILE A 128 10.48 0.02 3.55
C ILE A 128 11.10 -0.13 4.95
N CYS A 129 12.38 -0.49 5.00
CA CYS A 129 13.16 -0.50 6.22
C CYS A 129 13.98 0.78 6.32
N VAL A 130 13.92 1.47 7.45
CA VAL A 130 14.57 2.78 7.68
C VAL A 130 15.48 2.72 8.89
N ASP A 131 16.73 3.19 8.74
CA ASP A 131 17.65 3.38 9.86
C ASP A 131 17.50 4.80 10.43
N TYR A 132 16.76 4.91 11.54
CA TYR A 132 16.61 6.15 12.29
C TYR A 132 17.75 6.43 13.29
N SER A 133 18.70 5.50 13.46
CA SER A 133 19.81 5.66 14.41
C SER A 133 20.85 6.68 13.94
N LYS A 134 20.95 6.90 12.63
CA LYS A 134 21.79 7.92 12.01
C LYS A 134 20.92 9.10 11.61
N GLN A 135 21.16 10.27 12.21
CA GLN A 135 20.52 11.50 11.75
C GLN A 135 20.85 11.70 10.27
N ALA A 136 19.85 12.17 9.51
CA ALA A 136 20.02 12.74 8.19
C ALA A 136 21.24 13.68 8.19
N THR A 137 22.36 13.26 7.60
CA THR A 137 23.52 14.14 7.45
C THR A 137 23.15 15.25 6.49
N THR A 138 22.70 16.38 7.03
CA THR A 138 22.68 17.64 6.29
C THR A 138 24.14 18.00 6.01
N PRO A 139 24.51 18.36 4.77
CA PRO A 139 25.82 18.96 4.53
C PRO A 139 25.85 20.27 5.32
N VAL A 140 26.67 20.34 6.37
CA VAL A 140 26.94 21.61 7.06
C VAL A 140 27.54 22.56 6.00
N PRO A 141 26.92 23.72 5.72
CA PRO A 141 27.57 24.71 4.88
C PRO A 141 28.88 25.11 5.56
N ARG A 142 30.02 24.77 4.96
CA ARG A 142 31.32 25.29 5.39
C ARG A 142 31.32 26.79 5.12
N ILE A 143 30.96 27.58 6.13
CA ILE A 143 31.27 29.01 6.11
C ILE A 143 32.78 29.11 6.29
N SER A 144 33.50 29.35 5.19
CA SER A 144 34.91 29.70 5.23
C SER A 144 35.05 30.99 6.05
N PRO A 145 35.92 31.05 7.07
CA PRO A 145 36.17 32.31 7.76
C PRO A 145 36.85 33.26 6.78
N ILE A 146 36.15 34.33 6.39
CA ILE A 146 36.77 35.47 5.72
C ILE A 146 37.67 36.13 6.76
N ILE A 147 38.98 35.96 6.61
CA ILE A 147 39.97 36.72 7.38
C ILE A 147 39.80 38.18 6.96
N ALA A 148 39.23 39.00 7.85
CA ALA A 148 39.27 40.45 7.70
C ALA A 148 40.72 40.91 7.91
N HIS A 149 41.42 41.16 6.80
CA HIS A 149 42.64 41.96 6.83
C HIS A 149 42.27 43.41 7.13
N ILE A 150 42.54 43.85 8.36
CA ILE A 150 42.62 45.26 8.71
C ILE A 150 44.01 45.74 8.27
N ASN A 151 44.04 46.68 7.32
CA ASN A 151 45.15 47.59 7.08
C ASN A 151 44.62 49.01 7.18
#